data_AF-A0A090RQZ6-F1
#
_entry.id   AF-A0A090RQZ6-F1
#
_cell.length_a   1.000
_cell.length_b   1.000
_cell.length_c   1.000
_cell.angle_alpha   90.00
_cell.angle_beta   90.00
_cell.angle_gamma   90.00
#
_symmetry.space_group_name_H-M   'P 1'
#
loop_
_entity.id
_entity.type
_entity.pdbx_description
1 polymer ?
#
loop_
_entity_poly.entity_id
_entity_poly.type
_entity_poly.pdbx_seq_one_letter_code
_entity_poly.pdbx_strand_id
1 'polypeptide(L)' 'MFDEENNVLSTPAYMLANSISDAASGIEKLVTKLVALA' A
#
# COMPACT_ATOMS: atom_id res chain seq x y z
N MET A 1 -4.60 -4.13 0.14
CA MET A 1 -5.93 -4.41 0.73
C MET A 1 -6.40 -3.14 1.40
N PHE A 2 -7.66 -2.77 1.24
CA PHE A 2 -8.27 -1.63 1.92
C PHE A 2 -9.49 -2.14 2.67
N ASP A 3 -9.51 -1.89 3.97
CA ASP A 3 -10.63 -2.17 4.87
C ASP A 3 -11.31 -0.83 5.16
N GLU A 4 -12.51 -0.65 4.62
CA GLU A 4 -13.32 0.56 4.76
C GLU A 4 -14.02 0.66 6.13
N GLU A 5 -14.33 -0.48 6.76
CA GLU A 5 -14.99 -0.49 8.07
C GLU A 5 -14.04 -0.02 9.17
N ASN A 6 -12.76 -0.41 9.08
CA ASN A 6 -11.73 -0.05 10.05
C ASN A 6 -10.76 1.04 9.56
N ASN A 7 -10.93 1.55 8.33
CA ASN A 7 -10.01 2.48 7.66
C ASN A 7 -8.56 1.98 7.62
N VAL A 8 -8.36 0.68 7.37
CA VAL A 8 -7.03 0.06 7.36
C VAL A 8 -6.55 -0.19 5.93
N LEU A 9 -5.38 0.37 5.60
CA LEU A 9 -4.69 0.13 4.34
C LEU A 9 -3.46 -0.76 4.57
N SER A 10 -3.36 -1.87 3.83
CA SER A 10 -2.27 -2.83 3.96
C SER A 10 -1.63 -3.17 2.61
N THR A 11 -0.29 -3.22 2.57
CA THR A 11 0.53 -3.60 1.40
C THR A 11 1.61 -4.61 1.81
N PRO A 12 1.89 -5.63 0.98
CA PRO A 12 2.84 -6.68 1.33
C PRO A 12 4.32 -6.24 1.25
N ALA A 13 4.64 -5.12 0.59
CA ALA A 13 6.01 -4.60 0.46
C ALA A 13 7.05 -5.72 0.23
N TYR A 14 8.09 -5.79 1.06
CA TYR A 14 9.16 -6.79 0.98
C TYR A 14 8.74 -8.24 1.25
N MET A 15 7.54 -8.48 1.80
CA MET A 15 7.03 -9.83 2.02
C MET A 15 6.79 -10.56 0.70
N LEU A 16 6.50 -9.82 -0.39
CA LEU A 16 6.24 -10.37 -1.72
C LEU A 16 7.06 -9.70 -2.84
N ALA A 17 7.67 -8.55 -2.60
CA ALA A 17 8.48 -7.86 -3.60
C ALA A 17 9.86 -8.51 -3.76
N ASN A 18 10.24 -8.82 -5.00
CA ASN A 18 11.57 -9.35 -5.34
C ASN A 18 12.63 -8.24 -5.52
N SER A 19 12.22 -6.98 -5.52
CA SER A 19 13.10 -5.84 -5.75
C SER A 19 12.57 -4.58 -5.06
N ILE A 20 13.48 -3.65 -4.75
CA ILE A 20 13.14 -2.39 -4.08
C ILE A 20 12.13 -1.57 -4.88
N SER A 21 12.19 -1.63 -6.22
CA SER A 21 11.27 -0.93 -7.11
C SER A 21 9.83 -1.47 -7.02
N ASP A 22 9.68 -2.80 -6.85
CA ASP A 22 8.36 -3.42 -6.64
C ASP A 22 7.76 -3.02 -5.30
N ALA A 23 8.59 -3.03 -4.25
CA ALA A 23 8.17 -2.58 -2.92
C ALA A 23 7.77 -1.10 -2.95
N ALA A 24 8.57 -0.25 -3.61
CA ALA A 24 8.29 1.17 -3.77
C ALA A 24 6.96 1.42 -4.49
N SER A 25 6.72 0.73 -5.62
CA SER A 25 5.46 0.84 -6.36
C SER A 25 4.24 0.42 -5.52
N GLY A 26 4.39 -0.63 -4.70
CA GLY A 26 3.34 -1.10 -3.78
C GLY A 26 3.07 -0.12 -2.64
N ILE A 27 4.09 0.59 -2.15
CA ILE A 27 3.97 1.61 -1.10
C ILE A 27 3.38 2.90 -1.68
N GLU A 28 3.82 3.36 -2.84
CA GLU A 28 3.27 4.54 -3.51
C GLU A 28 1.76 4.41 -3.73
N LYS A 29 1.30 3.26 -4.22
CA LYS A 29 -0.14 3.02 -4.42
C LYS A 29 -0.93 3.08 -3.11
N LEU A 30 -0.34 2.63 -2.01
CA LEU A 30 -0.97 2.71 -0.69
C LEU A 30 -1.06 4.17 -0.24
N VAL A 31 0.02 4.95 -0.35
CA VAL A 31 0.05 6.36 0.07
C VAL A 31 -0.89 7.21 -0.78
N THR A 32 -0.94 7.00 -2.10
CA THR A 32 -1.88 7.69 -2.99
C THR A 32 -3.33 7.42 -2.60
N LYS A 33 -3.66 6.18 -2.22
CA LYS A 33 -4.99 5.85 -1.70
C LYS A 33 -5.26 6.52 -0.35
N LEU A 34 -4.28 6.55 0.55
CA LEU A 34 -4.40 7.23 1.84
C LEU A 34 -4.70 8.72 1.67
N VAL A 35 -3.98 9.39 0.77
CA VAL A 35 -4.18 10.82 0.47
C VAL A 35 -5.54 11.07 -0.20
N ALA A 36 -6.04 10.16 -1.04
CA ALA A 36 -7.35 10.30 -1.67
C ALA A 36 -8.53 10.07 -0.72
N LEU A 37 -8.29 9.41 0.42
CA LEU A 37 -9.29 9.18 1.47
C LEU A 37 -9.31 10.28 2.54
N ALA A 38 -8.32 11.18 2.51
CA ALA A 38 -8.20 12.35 3.38
C ALA A 38 -8.88 13.58 2.74
#